data_AF-A0A1H6FFC9-F1
#
_entry.id   AF-A0A1H6FFC9-F1
#
_cell.length_a   1.000
_cell.length_b   1.000
_cell.length_c   1.000
_cell.angle_alpha   90.00
_cell.angle_beta   90.00
_cell.angle_gamma   90.00
#
_symmetry.space_group_name_H-M   'P 1'
#
loop_
_entity.id
_entity.type
_entity.pdbx_description
1 polymer ?
#
loop_
_entity_poly.entity_id
_entity_poly.type
_entity_poly.pdbx_seq_one_letter_code
_entity_poly.pdbx_strand_id
1 'polypeptide(L)'
;MTQTTSMKFHIKIDSKHYHLDVPTLFLAENEQFFRRMDKDMDQGWQMGKEWVDSPNTEQRCQIAASKLMSALDTDKKPMALLMAAYILSRMPSVNSVDIDTTGEMQETHFMSAEN
;
A
#
# COMPACT_ATOMS: atom_id res chain seq x y z
N MET A 1 19.69 -5.55 23.73
CA MET A 1 18.50 -4.79 23.30
C MET A 1 18.50 -4.77 21.79
N THR A 2 17.68 -5.59 21.13
CA THR A 2 17.51 -5.51 19.67
C THR A 2 16.66 -4.29 19.38
N GLN A 3 17.23 -3.27 18.75
CA GLN A 3 16.43 -2.17 18.19
C GLN A 3 15.55 -2.76 17.09
N THR A 4 14.23 -2.72 17.27
CA THR A 4 13.28 -3.10 16.22
C THR A 4 13.28 -1.97 15.20
N THR A 5 13.96 -2.16 14.06
CA THR A 5 13.91 -1.21 12.95
C THR A 5 12.49 -1.17 12.37
N SER A 6 11.92 0.03 12.25
CA SER A 6 10.64 0.28 11.60
C SER A 6 10.77 1.41 10.59
N MET A 7 10.02 1.30 9.49
CA MET A 7 9.88 2.31 8.47
C MET A 7 8.58 3.07 8.69
N LYS A 8 8.64 4.40 8.72
CA LYS A 8 7.43 5.23 8.81
C LYS A 8 6.84 5.42 7.42
N PHE A 9 5.56 5.07 7.26
CA PHE A 9 4.81 5.22 6.02
C PHE A 9 3.71 6.27 6.21
N HIS A 10 3.73 7.32 5.40
CA HIS A 10 2.79 8.44 5.47
C HIS A 10 1.64 8.24 4.49
N ILE A 11 0.42 8.53 4.93
CA ILE A 11 -0.78 8.29 4.13
C ILE A 11 -1.60 9.57 4.17
N LYS A 12 -1.91 10.12 3.00
CA LYS A 12 -2.80 11.27 2.84
C LYS A 12 -4.08 10.80 2.17
N ILE A 13 -5.22 11.22 2.73
CA ILE A 13 -6.57 10.94 2.23
C ILE A 13 -7.35 12.24 2.38
N ASP A 14 -7.68 12.90 1.28
CA ASP A 14 -8.21 14.28 1.25
C ASP A 14 -7.34 15.25 2.09
N SER A 15 -7.88 15.79 3.18
CA SER A 15 -7.19 16.67 4.13
C SER A 15 -6.64 15.93 5.36
N LYS A 16 -6.80 14.61 5.44
CA LYS A 16 -6.37 13.80 6.57
C LYS A 16 -4.99 13.21 6.31
N HIS A 17 -4.18 13.19 7.37
CA HIS A 17 -2.84 12.61 7.35
C HIS A 17 -2.74 11.52 8.42
N TYR A 18 -2.34 10.32 8.00
CA TYR A 18 -2.07 9.18 8.85
C TYR A 18 -0.60 8.79 8.73
N HIS A 19 -0.11 8.02 9.70
CA HIS A 19 1.17 7.34 9.59
C HIS A 19 1.08 5.96 10.19
N LEU A 20 1.84 5.03 9.62
CA LEU A 20 2.02 3.68 10.14
C LEU A 20 3.52 3.42 10.32
N ASP A 21 3.89 2.89 11.47
CA ASP A 21 5.22 2.35 11.70
C ASP A 21 5.24 0.88 11.28
N VAL A 22 5.88 0.60 10.14
CA VAL A 22 5.97 -0.74 9.55
C VAL A 22 7.29 -1.39 10.00
N PRO A 23 7.26 -2.44 10.84
CA PRO A 23 8.49 -3.11 11.24
C PRO A 23 9.20 -3.73 10.04
N THR A 24 10.52 -3.56 9.91
CA THR A 24 11.27 -4.12 8.78
C THR A 24 11.17 -5.65 8.73
N LEU A 25 11.12 -6.31 9.89
CA LEU A 25 10.93 -7.76 9.97
C LEU A 25 9.55 -8.19 9.42
N PHE A 26 8.52 -7.35 9.61
CA PHE A 26 7.18 -7.61 9.12
C PHE A 26 7.13 -7.70 7.59
N LEU A 27 7.98 -6.93 6.88
CA LEU A 27 8.12 -7.03 5.43
C LEU A 27 8.64 -8.42 5.02
N ALA A 28 9.66 -8.92 5.71
CA ALA A 28 10.28 -10.21 5.42
C ALA A 28 9.34 -11.39 5.76
N GLU A 29 8.66 -11.33 6.91
CA GLU A 29 7.77 -12.39 7.40
C GLU A 29 6.52 -12.55 6.52
N ASN A 30 6.03 -11.46 5.90
CA ASN A 30 4.80 -11.47 5.10
C ASN A 30 5.04 -11.60 3.60
N GLU A 31 6.27 -11.82 3.15
CA GLU A 31 6.59 -11.91 1.72
C GLU A 31 5.83 -13.03 1.00
N GLN A 32 5.49 -14.13 1.68
CA GLN A 32 4.62 -15.16 1.09
C GLN A 32 3.19 -14.65 0.85
N PHE A 33 2.65 -13.84 1.76
CA PHE A 33 1.35 -13.20 1.57
C PHE A 33 1.41 -12.20 0.41
N PHE A 34 2.46 -11.39 0.31
CA PHE A 34 2.64 -10.43 -0.78
C PHE A 34 2.69 -11.12 -2.14
N ARG A 35 3.41 -12.25 -2.26
CA ARG A 35 3.41 -13.06 -3.48
C ARG A 35 2.05 -13.66 -3.83
N ARG A 36 1.22 -13.98 -2.83
CA ARG A 36 -0.14 -14.43 -3.10
C ARG A 36 -1.00 -13.29 -3.64
N MET A 37 -0.89 -12.11 -3.04
CA MET A 37 -1.60 -10.93 -3.52
C MET A 37 -1.18 -10.56 -4.95
N ASP A 38 0.11 -10.66 -5.28
CA ASP A 38 0.62 -10.51 -6.64
C ASP A 38 -0.06 -11.47 -7.62
N LYS A 39 -0.13 -12.76 -7.27
CA LYS A 39 -0.77 -13.79 -8.11
C LYS A 39 -2.28 -13.61 -8.25
N ASP A 40 -2.93 -13.12 -7.21
CA ASP A 40 -4.36 -12.84 -7.25
C ASP A 40 -4.61 -11.64 -8.19
N MET A 41 -3.74 -10.63 -8.18
CA MET A 41 -3.82 -9.48 -9.10
C MET A 41 -3.43 -9.84 -10.55
N ASP A 42 -2.58 -10.86 -10.76
CA ASP A 42 -2.25 -11.39 -12.10
C ASP A 42 -3.47 -11.96 -12.85
N GLN A 43 -4.59 -12.18 -12.16
CA GLN A 43 -5.86 -12.64 -12.77
C GLN A 43 -6.70 -11.48 -13.33
N GLY A 44 -6.20 -10.26 -13.20
CA GLY A 44 -6.87 -9.04 -13.57
C GLY A 44 -7.60 -8.37 -12.40
N TRP A 45 -7.76 -7.05 -12.49
CA TRP A 45 -8.40 -6.24 -11.47
C TRP A 45 -9.22 -5.11 -12.07
N GLN A 46 -10.39 -4.85 -11.49
CA GLN A 46 -11.19 -3.67 -11.81
C GLN A 46 -10.62 -2.45 -11.07
N MET A 47 -9.95 -1.56 -11.80
CA MET A 47 -9.36 -0.33 -11.29
C MET A 47 -10.18 0.87 -11.77
N GLY A 48 -11.11 1.32 -10.92
CA GLY A 48 -12.08 2.35 -11.30
C GLY A 48 -12.97 1.84 -12.43
N LYS A 49 -13.03 2.59 -13.54
CA LYS A 49 -13.82 2.18 -14.73
C LYS A 49 -13.11 1.18 -15.64
N GLU A 50 -11.80 0.98 -15.46
CA GLU A 50 -10.97 0.14 -16.32
C GLU A 50 -10.76 -1.26 -15.73
N TRP A 51 -10.83 -2.28 -16.58
CA TRP A 51 -10.35 -3.61 -16.25
C TRP A 51 -8.89 -3.76 -16.72
N VAL A 52 -7.99 -4.11 -15.81
CA VAL A 52 -6.56 -4.29 -16.09
C VAL A 52 -6.22 -5.76 -15.94
N ASP A 53 -5.86 -6.44 -17.03
CA ASP A 53 -5.62 -7.90 -17.03
C ASP A 53 -4.41 -8.35 -16.20
N SER A 54 -3.35 -7.55 -16.16
CA SER A 54 -2.16 -7.82 -15.34
C SER A 54 -1.58 -6.50 -14.84
N PRO A 55 -2.01 -6.02 -13.66
CA PRO A 55 -1.55 -4.77 -13.09
C PRO A 55 -0.03 -4.78 -12.91
N ASN A 56 0.63 -3.70 -13.35
CA ASN A 56 2.05 -3.49 -13.11
C ASN A 56 2.32 -3.15 -11.63
N THR A 57 3.60 -3.04 -11.23
CA THR A 57 3.98 -2.78 -9.82
C THR A 57 3.30 -1.55 -9.23
N GLU A 58 3.23 -0.44 -9.96
CA GLU A 58 2.59 0.79 -9.50
C GLU A 58 1.09 0.58 -9.32
N GLN A 59 0.41 -0.02 -10.30
CA GLN A 59 -1.01 -0.32 -10.24
C GLN A 59 -1.37 -1.27 -9.10
N ARG A 60 -0.52 -2.26 -8.81
CA ARG A 60 -0.71 -3.13 -7.63
C ARG A 60 -0.61 -2.35 -6.33
N CYS A 61 0.33 -1.42 -6.24
CA CYS A 61 0.42 -0.52 -5.09
C CYS A 61 -0.81 0.39 -4.99
N GLN A 62 -1.37 0.87 -6.10
CA GLN A 62 -2.63 1.64 -6.11
C GLN A 62 -3.81 0.80 -5.61
N ILE A 63 -3.92 -0.47 -6.01
CA ILE A 63 -4.92 -1.41 -5.47
C ILE A 63 -4.72 -1.60 -3.96
N ALA A 64 -3.48 -1.78 -3.52
CA ALA A 64 -3.16 -1.90 -2.09
C ALA A 64 -3.47 -0.62 -1.31
N ALA A 65 -3.27 0.56 -1.90
CA ALA A 65 -3.63 1.85 -1.31
C ALA A 65 -5.15 2.00 -1.16
N SER A 66 -5.94 1.59 -2.15
CA SER A 66 -7.41 1.54 -2.03
C SER A 66 -7.87 0.61 -0.89
N LYS A 67 -7.24 -0.56 -0.75
CA LYS A 67 -7.49 -1.49 0.38
C LYS A 67 -7.04 -0.91 1.72
N LEU A 68 -5.93 -0.15 1.75
CA LEU A 68 -5.42 0.55 2.92
C LEU A 68 -6.41 1.61 3.41
N MET A 69 -6.91 2.46 2.53
CA MET A 69 -7.96 3.43 2.85
C MET A 69 -9.19 2.73 3.44
N SER A 70 -9.69 1.68 2.78
CA SER A 70 -10.83 0.90 3.28
C SER A 70 -10.57 0.30 4.67
N ALA A 71 -9.35 -0.16 4.94
CA ALA A 71 -8.95 -0.70 6.24
C ALA A 71 -8.88 0.39 7.32
N LEU A 72 -8.39 1.58 6.99
CA LEU A 72 -8.37 2.72 7.91
C LEU A 72 -9.78 3.20 8.25
N ASP A 73 -10.65 3.32 7.24
CA ASP A 73 -12.05 3.73 7.43
C ASP A 73 -12.86 2.75 8.28
N THR A 74 -12.49 1.46 8.24
CA THR A 74 -13.14 0.39 9.02
C THR A 74 -12.38 -0.01 10.29
N ASP A 75 -11.38 0.78 10.70
CA ASP A 75 -10.48 0.55 11.85
C ASP A 75 -9.84 -0.85 11.90
N LYS A 76 -9.60 -1.46 10.72
CA LYS A 76 -8.92 -2.76 10.56
C LYS A 76 -7.41 -2.56 10.53
N LYS A 77 -6.83 -2.14 11.66
CA LYS A 77 -5.39 -1.81 11.79
C LYS A 77 -4.43 -2.90 11.27
N PRO A 78 -4.64 -4.21 11.51
CA PRO A 78 -3.76 -5.24 10.95
C PRO A 78 -3.77 -5.27 9.42
N MET A 79 -4.94 -5.03 8.80
CA MET A 79 -5.07 -4.98 7.35
C MET A 79 -4.41 -3.72 6.79
N ALA A 80 -4.58 -2.57 7.46
CA ALA A 80 -3.89 -1.34 7.08
C ALA A 80 -2.36 -1.51 7.12
N LEU A 81 -1.83 -2.12 8.19
CA LEU A 81 -0.40 -2.42 8.31
C LEU A 81 0.09 -3.35 7.19
N LEU A 82 -0.69 -4.38 6.84
CA LEU A 82 -0.34 -5.33 5.79
C LEU A 82 -0.31 -4.68 4.40
N MET A 83 -1.23 -3.76 4.11
CA MET A 83 -1.25 -3.03 2.84
C MET A 83 -0.10 -2.01 2.75
N ALA A 84 0.20 -1.28 3.82
CA ALA A 84 1.36 -0.41 3.87
C ALA A 84 2.67 -1.19 3.70
N ALA A 85 2.79 -2.34 4.35
CA ALA A 85 3.93 -3.23 4.20
C ALA A 85 4.07 -3.77 2.77
N TYR A 86 2.96 -4.11 2.10
CA TYR A 86 3.00 -4.51 0.71
C TYR A 86 3.53 -3.40 -0.20
N ILE A 87 3.04 -2.16 -0.03
CA ILE A 87 3.49 -1.01 -0.83
C ILE A 87 5.00 -0.80 -0.63
N LEU A 88 5.49 -0.79 0.61
CA LEU A 88 6.92 -0.67 0.90
C LEU A 88 7.76 -1.84 0.36
N SER A 89 7.21 -3.06 0.31
CA SER A 89 7.90 -4.23 -0.24
C SER A 89 8.06 -4.13 -1.76
N ARG A 90 7.06 -3.61 -2.47
CA ARG A 90 7.06 -3.50 -3.94
C ARG A 90 7.66 -2.19 -4.45
N MET A 91 7.62 -1.13 -3.66
CA MET A 91 8.20 0.19 -3.93
C MET A 91 9.04 0.68 -2.75
N PRO A 92 10.25 0.12 -2.55
CA PRO A 92 11.07 0.39 -1.35
C PRO A 92 11.61 1.83 -1.25
N SER A 93 11.60 2.60 -2.34
CA SER A 93 12.00 4.02 -2.34
C SER A 93 10.90 4.96 -1.85
N VAL A 94 9.65 4.49 -1.79
CA VAL A 94 8.49 5.28 -1.39
C VAL A 94 8.38 5.30 0.13
N ASN A 95 8.01 6.45 0.68
CA ASN A 95 7.66 6.57 2.10
C ASN A 95 6.26 7.15 2.32
N SER A 96 5.56 7.53 1.25
CA SER A 96 4.25 8.15 1.35
C SER A 96 3.33 7.86 0.17
N VAL A 97 2.02 7.92 0.43
CA VAL A 97 0.97 7.80 -0.58
C VAL A 97 -0.09 8.88 -0.38
N ASP A 98 -0.52 9.51 -1.47
CA ASP A 98 -1.70 10.38 -1.54
C ASP A 98 -2.80 9.60 -2.28
N ILE A 99 -3.82 9.18 -1.53
CA ILE A 99 -4.86 8.27 -2.02
C ILE A 99 -6.00 9.09 -2.62
N ASP A 100 -6.31 8.83 -3.89
CA ASP A 100 -7.50 9.39 -4.53
C ASP A 100 -8.79 8.79 -3.93
N THR A 101 -9.72 9.67 -3.58
CA THR A 101 -11.04 9.34 -3.02
C THR A 101 -12.15 9.44 -4.06
N THR A 102 -11.85 9.91 -5.28
CA THR A 102 -12.84 10.11 -6.35
C THR A 102 -13.21 8.82 -7.09
N GLY A 103 -12.45 7.76 -6.86
CA GLY A 103 -12.76 6.39 -7.30
C GLY A 103 -11.93 5.93 -8.50
N GLU A 104 -10.95 6.72 -8.92
CA GLU A 104 -9.99 6.33 -9.95
C GLU A 104 -8.66 5.99 -9.26
N MET A 105 -8.44 4.70 -9.01
CA MET A 105 -7.24 4.22 -8.28
C MET A 105 -5.93 4.70 -8.92
N GLN A 106 -5.96 4.94 -10.23
CA GLN A 106 -4.85 5.43 -11.05
C GLN A 106 -4.39 6.84 -10.65
N GLU A 107 -5.25 7.63 -10.02
CA GLU A 107 -4.92 8.98 -9.51
C GLU A 107 -4.29 8.94 -8.10
N THR A 108 -4.08 7.74 -7.55
CA THR A 108 -3.29 7.59 -6.32
C THR A 108 -1.80 7.72 -6.63
N HIS A 109 -1.12 8.62 -5.91
CA HIS A 109 0.29 8.96 -6.15
C HIS A 109 1.19 8.55 -5.00
N PHE A 110 2.38 8.05 -5.34
CA PHE A 110 3.41 7.65 -4.39
C PHE A 110 4.57 8.64 -4.41
N MET A 111 5.06 9.02 -3.23
CA MET A 111 6.19 9.94 -3.12
C MET A 111 7.30 9.32 -2.26
N SER A 112 8.54 9.53 -2.69
CA SER A 112 9.73 9.20 -1.92
C SER A 112 9.96 10.26 -0.84
N ALA A 113 10.80 9.94 0.15
CA ALA A 113 11.34 10.96 1.04
C ALA A 113 12.15 11.96 0.20
N GLU A 114 11.71 13.22 0.13
CA GLU A 114 12.64 14.29 -0.27
C GLU A 114 13.70 14.39 0.82
N ASN A 115 14.96 14.24 0.43
CA ASN A 115 16.14 14.38 1.30
C ASN A 115 16.41 15.84 1.63
#